data_AF-B9XQE0-F1
#
_entry.id   AF-B9XQE0-F1
#
_cell.length_a   1.000
_cell.length_b   1.000
_cell.length_c   1.000
_cell.angle_alpha   90.00
_cell.angle_beta   90.00
_cell.angle_gamma   90.00
#
_symmetry.space_group_name_H-M   'P 1'
#
loop_
_entity.id
_entity.type
_entity.pdbx_description
1 polymer ?
#
loop_
_entity_poly.entity_id
_entity_poly.type
_entity_poly.pdbx_seq_one_letter_code
_entity_poly.pdbx_strand_id
1 'polypeptide(L)'
;MAFKISPKPTQMVHSATLKSNTGEAELVIEFITPAKYTCQPGFESSIRLNGIHWDGDHTHPFQTAINGLWLMAEDLMALRDYIVNYINQPLDRLNPEDLKGEFELARLPDQSLRFRFEPESGSSSKLNPEVFITMTAGRLRSEFHFVTDQSCLAIFAREMSAPLRGSHENTV
;
A
#
# COMPACT_ATOMS: atom_id res chain seq x y z
N MET A 1 36.91 -15.51 -17.17
CA MET A 1 36.36 -14.14 -17.09
C MET A 1 34.99 -14.22 -16.44
N ALA A 2 34.87 -13.77 -15.19
CA ALA A 2 33.59 -13.68 -14.50
C ALA A 2 33.00 -12.29 -14.76
N PHE A 3 31.86 -12.22 -15.43
CA PHE A 3 31.11 -10.97 -15.55
C PHE A 3 30.52 -10.64 -14.18
N LYS A 4 31.13 -9.70 -13.46
CA LYS A 4 30.46 -9.00 -12.36
C LYS A 4 29.39 -8.11 -12.98
N ILE A 5 28.19 -8.64 -13.11
CA ILE A 5 26.99 -7.81 -13.29
C ILE A 5 26.71 -7.24 -11.90
N SER A 6 27.29 -6.10 -11.58
CA SER A 6 26.76 -5.30 -10.47
C SER A 6 25.35 -4.89 -10.88
N PRO A 7 24.29 -5.24 -10.12
CA PRO A 7 22.97 -4.68 -10.39
C PRO A 7 23.12 -3.16 -10.32
N LYS A 8 22.70 -2.46 -11.39
CA LYS A 8 22.58 -1.00 -11.33
C LYS A 8 21.69 -0.68 -10.13
N PRO A 9 22.02 0.33 -9.30
CA PRO A 9 21.10 0.75 -8.25
C PRO A 9 19.79 1.12 -8.91
N THR A 10 18.74 0.34 -8.65
CA THR A 10 17.41 0.58 -9.16
C THR A 10 16.93 1.86 -8.48
N GLN A 11 16.90 2.95 -9.25
CA GLN A 11 16.61 4.27 -8.71
C GLN A 11 15.15 4.29 -8.26
N MET A 12 14.93 4.41 -6.96
CA MET A 12 13.60 4.65 -6.40
C MET A 12 13.06 5.95 -7.00
N VAL A 13 11.90 5.89 -7.63
CA VAL A 13 11.29 7.03 -8.31
C VAL A 13 10.33 7.75 -7.36
N HIS A 14 9.51 7.00 -6.62
CA HIS A 14 8.56 7.56 -5.65
C HIS A 14 8.26 6.57 -4.51
N SER A 15 7.64 7.06 -3.44
CA SER A 15 7.10 6.23 -2.36
C SER A 15 5.73 6.73 -1.92
N ALA A 16 4.86 5.83 -1.45
CA ALA A 16 3.61 6.14 -0.78
C ALA A 16 3.52 5.45 0.58
N THR A 17 3.17 6.21 1.60
CA THR A 17 3.15 5.76 2.99
C THR A 17 1.74 5.85 3.57
N LEU A 18 1.24 4.72 4.07
CA LEU A 18 0.01 4.66 4.84
C LEU A 18 0.37 4.42 6.31
N LYS A 19 0.00 5.38 7.17
CA LYS A 19 0.30 5.34 8.61
C LYS A 19 -0.95 4.96 9.40
N SER A 20 -0.72 4.35 10.56
CA SER A 20 -1.72 4.30 11.62
C SER A 20 -1.97 5.70 12.20
N ASN A 21 -3.16 5.90 12.75
CA ASN A 21 -3.54 7.15 13.42
C ASN A 21 -2.69 7.45 14.66
N THR A 22 -2.10 6.44 15.30
CA THR A 22 -1.17 6.60 16.43
C THR A 22 0.28 6.84 15.97
N GLY A 23 0.60 6.54 14.71
CA GLY A 23 1.96 6.60 14.16
C GLY A 23 2.87 5.44 14.58
N GLU A 24 2.33 4.42 15.26
CA GLU A 24 3.09 3.25 15.74
C GLU A 24 3.26 2.16 14.68
N ALA A 25 2.49 2.25 13.60
CA ALA A 25 2.49 1.34 12.47
C ALA A 25 2.46 2.11 11.15
N GLU A 26 3.16 1.60 10.13
CA GLU A 26 3.12 2.14 8.77
C GLU A 26 3.41 1.07 7.71
N LEU A 27 2.79 1.27 6.55
CA LEU A 27 3.09 0.60 5.29
C LEU A 27 3.75 1.60 4.36
N VAL A 28 4.85 1.20 3.73
CA VAL A 28 5.52 1.97 2.68
C VAL A 28 5.53 1.15 1.39
N ILE A 29 5.01 1.75 0.31
CA ILE A 29 5.15 1.25 -1.05
C ILE A 29 6.21 2.09 -1.75
N GLU A 30 7.32 1.46 -2.14
CA GLU A 30 8.36 2.09 -2.95
C GLU A 30 8.13 1.72 -4.42
N PHE A 31 7.98 2.73 -5.27
CA PHE A 31 7.84 2.57 -6.72
C PHE A 31 9.20 2.75 -7.36
N ILE A 32 9.72 1.67 -7.94
CA ILE A 32 11.07 1.64 -8.45
C ILE A 32 11.09 2.03 -9.93
N THR A 33 10.63 1.18 -10.84
CA THR A 33 10.67 1.47 -12.27
C THR A 33 9.29 1.29 -12.89
N PRO A 34 8.68 2.34 -13.49
CA PRO A 34 7.51 2.16 -14.32
C PRO A 34 7.89 1.34 -15.55
N ALA A 35 7.18 0.25 -15.79
CA ALA A 35 7.43 -0.61 -16.93
C ALA A 35 6.11 -1.21 -17.46
N LYS A 36 6.19 -1.94 -18.56
CA LYS A 36 5.08 -2.72 -19.09
C LYS A 36 5.44 -4.20 -18.97
N TYR A 37 4.63 -4.97 -18.25
CA TYR A 37 4.71 -6.43 -18.24
C TYR A 37 3.53 -6.97 -19.05
N THR A 38 3.80 -7.83 -20.05
CA THR A 38 2.75 -8.38 -20.94
C THR A 38 1.79 -7.30 -21.48
N CYS A 39 2.32 -6.16 -21.90
CA CYS A 39 1.57 -4.98 -22.38
C CYS A 39 0.71 -4.24 -21.33
N GLN A 40 0.72 -4.65 -20.07
CA GLN A 40 0.02 -3.98 -18.99
C GLN A 40 0.97 -3.05 -18.21
N PRO A 41 0.60 -1.77 -18.00
CA PRO A 41 1.42 -0.83 -17.25
C PRO A 41 1.43 -1.18 -15.76
N GLY A 42 2.60 -1.09 -15.14
CA GLY A 42 2.77 -1.34 -13.72
C GLY A 42 4.11 -0.84 -13.21
N PHE A 43 4.39 -1.20 -11.97
CA PHE A 43 5.58 -0.81 -11.24
C PHE A 43 6.20 -2.04 -10.62
N GLU A 44 7.52 -2.18 -10.78
CA GLU A 44 8.28 -2.97 -9.83
C GLU A 44 8.35 -2.20 -8.51
N SER A 45 7.99 -2.87 -7.42
CA SER A 45 7.83 -2.25 -6.12
C SER A 45 8.46 -3.06 -4.99
N SER A 46 8.84 -2.33 -3.96
CA SER A 46 9.17 -2.87 -2.65
C SER A 46 8.13 -2.44 -1.64
N ILE A 47 7.68 -3.38 -0.82
CA ILE A 47 6.70 -3.15 0.23
C ILE A 47 7.41 -3.32 1.55
N ARG A 48 7.34 -2.30 2.40
CA ARG A 48 7.85 -2.35 3.78
C ARG A 48 6.71 -2.14 4.75
N LEU A 49 6.72 -2.94 5.81
CA LEU A 49 5.81 -2.80 6.95
C LEU A 49 6.66 -2.59 8.19
N ASN A 50 6.34 -1.54 8.93
CA ASN A 50 6.93 -1.24 10.22
C ASN A 50 5.82 -1.19 11.25
N GLY A 51 6.09 -1.68 12.45
CA GLY A 51 5.18 -1.41 13.55
C GLY A 51 5.66 -1.94 14.89
N ILE A 52 4.72 -2.00 15.84
CA ILE A 52 4.95 -2.53 17.18
C ILE A 52 4.17 -3.84 17.34
N HIS A 53 4.87 -4.90 17.67
CA HIS A 53 4.30 -6.18 18.06
C HIS A 53 4.23 -6.28 19.58
N TRP A 54 3.10 -6.80 20.08
CA TRP A 54 2.89 -7.08 21.49
C TRP A 54 3.04 -8.59 21.73
N ASP A 55 4.01 -8.99 22.56
CA ASP A 55 4.23 -10.40 22.94
C ASP A 55 3.79 -10.72 24.38
N GLY A 56 2.86 -9.91 24.90
CA GLY A 56 2.39 -9.96 26.28
C GLY A 56 2.74 -8.66 26.99
N ASP A 57 3.82 -8.68 27.76
CA ASP A 57 4.21 -7.57 28.64
C ASP A 57 5.16 -6.57 27.97
N HIS A 58 5.66 -6.89 26.77
CA HIS A 58 6.61 -6.07 26.04
C HIS A 58 6.10 -5.67 24.66
N THR A 59 6.55 -4.50 24.24
CA THR A 59 6.39 -3.98 22.90
C THR A 59 7.71 -4.09 22.15
N HIS A 60 7.68 -4.82 21.04
CA HIS A 60 8.85 -5.02 20.18
C HIS A 60 8.62 -4.36 18.83
N PRO A 61 9.56 -3.52 18.35
CA PRO A 61 9.49 -3.06 16.98
C PRO A 61 9.64 -4.25 16.05
N PHE A 62 8.81 -4.33 15.02
CA PHE A 62 8.97 -5.28 13.93
C PHE A 62 9.12 -4.51 12.62
N GLN A 63 9.86 -5.12 11.71
CA GLN A 63 9.98 -4.66 10.33
C GLN A 63 9.96 -5.87 9.41
N THR A 64 9.17 -5.81 8.35
CA THR A 64 9.21 -6.79 7.26
C THR A 64 9.22 -6.08 5.92
N ALA A 65 9.84 -6.70 4.92
CA ALA A 65 9.96 -6.16 3.58
C ALA A 65 9.87 -7.26 2.52
N ILE A 66 9.15 -6.98 1.44
CA ILE A 66 9.10 -7.80 0.23
C ILE A 66 9.51 -6.91 -0.94
N ASN A 67 10.47 -7.38 -1.72
CA ASN A 67 10.96 -6.68 -2.91
C ASN A 67 10.51 -7.40 -4.18
N GLY A 68 10.41 -6.67 -5.29
CA GLY A 68 10.14 -7.24 -6.61
C GLY A 68 8.68 -7.64 -6.82
N LEU A 69 7.75 -7.01 -6.08
CA LEU A 69 6.33 -7.15 -6.33
C LEU A 69 5.96 -6.31 -7.56
N TRP A 70 5.24 -6.91 -8.50
CA TRP A 70 4.73 -6.18 -9.65
C TRP A 70 3.33 -5.65 -9.34
N LEU A 71 3.21 -4.34 -9.17
CA LEU A 71 1.95 -3.67 -8.89
C LEU A 71 1.34 -3.10 -10.17
N MET A 72 0.07 -3.42 -10.38
CA MET A 72 -0.69 -2.98 -11.54
C MET A 72 -1.07 -1.50 -11.39
N ALA A 73 -0.77 -0.69 -12.41
CA ALA A 73 -1.09 0.74 -12.36
C ALA A 73 -2.59 0.99 -12.27
N GLU A 74 -3.41 0.17 -12.94
CA GLU A 74 -4.87 0.25 -12.88
C GLU A 74 -5.42 -0.01 -11.48
N ASP A 75 -4.96 -1.07 -10.81
CA ASP A 75 -5.39 -1.41 -9.45
C ASP A 75 -4.94 -0.36 -8.43
N LEU A 76 -3.74 0.20 -8.62
CA LEU A 76 -3.24 1.33 -7.82
C LEU A 76 -4.09 2.59 -8.02
N MET A 77 -4.52 2.88 -9.25
CA MET A 77 -5.44 3.98 -9.53
C MET A 77 -6.80 3.73 -8.89
N ALA A 78 -7.34 2.52 -9.01
CA ALA A 78 -8.63 2.15 -8.42
C ALA A 78 -8.61 2.30 -6.89
N LEU A 79 -7.55 1.81 -6.23
CA LEU A 79 -7.36 2.00 -4.79
C LEU A 79 -7.26 3.48 -4.42
N ARG A 80 -6.46 4.25 -5.15
CA ARG A 80 -6.29 5.68 -4.89
C ARG A 80 -7.61 6.44 -5.06
N ASP A 81 -8.32 6.23 -6.16
CA ASP A 81 -9.57 6.91 -6.45
C ASP A 81 -10.66 6.49 -5.45
N TYR A 82 -10.67 5.24 -5.00
CA TYR A 82 -11.54 4.78 -3.92
C TYR A 82 -11.31 5.55 -2.61
N ILE A 83 -10.05 5.68 -2.19
CA ILE A 83 -9.69 6.46 -1.00
C ILE A 83 -10.06 7.94 -1.18
N VAL A 84 -9.74 8.53 -2.34
CA VAL A 84 -10.06 9.94 -2.66
C VAL A 84 -11.56 10.19 -2.61
N ASN A 85 -12.38 9.26 -3.10
CA ASN A 85 -13.82 9.38 -3.06
C ASN A 85 -14.35 9.36 -1.63
N TYR A 86 -13.79 8.52 -0.76
CA TYR A 86 -14.15 8.47 0.66
C TYR A 86 -13.78 9.75 1.40
N ILE A 87 -12.53 10.24 1.28
CA ILE A 87 -12.07 11.43 2.02
C ILE A 87 -12.75 12.73 1.56
N ASN A 88 -13.29 12.77 0.34
CA ASN A 88 -14.00 13.93 -0.20
C ASN A 88 -15.50 13.91 0.11
N GLN A 89 -16.01 12.90 0.82
CA GLN A 89 -17.38 12.92 1.29
C GLN A 89 -17.58 14.06 2.29
N PRO A 90 -18.75 14.74 2.28
CA PRO A 90 -19.08 15.72 3.31
C PRO A 90 -18.97 15.11 4.72
N LEU A 91 -18.39 15.86 5.68
CA LEU A 91 -18.18 15.38 7.05
C LEU A 91 -19.47 14.90 7.74
N ASP A 92 -20.61 15.51 7.42
CA ASP A 92 -21.94 15.16 7.93
C ASP A 92 -22.52 13.87 7.31
N ARG A 93 -21.87 13.35 6.27
CA ARG A 93 -22.23 12.11 5.56
C ARG A 93 -21.19 11.02 5.68
N LEU A 94 -20.10 11.29 6.40
CA LEU A 94 -18.95 10.43 6.42
C LEU A 94 -19.28 9.20 7.27
N ASN A 95 -19.63 8.12 6.58
CA ASN A 95 -20.00 6.86 7.19
C ASN A 95 -18.83 5.89 7.07
N PRO A 96 -18.33 5.34 8.19
CA PRO A 96 -17.25 4.35 8.18
C PRO A 96 -17.55 3.11 7.34
N GLU A 97 -18.82 2.75 7.21
CA GLU A 97 -19.28 1.65 6.36
C GLU A 97 -19.03 1.90 4.86
N ASP A 98 -18.82 3.15 4.46
CA ASP A 98 -18.57 3.50 3.06
C ASP A 98 -17.13 3.18 2.63
N LEU A 99 -16.20 3.05 3.58
CA LEU A 99 -14.84 2.54 3.34
C LEU A 99 -14.74 1.04 3.63
N LYS A 100 -15.62 0.26 2.99
CA LYS A 100 -15.57 -1.21 2.97
C LYS A 100 -15.26 -1.71 1.57
N GLY A 101 -14.02 -2.12 1.35
CA GLY A 101 -13.53 -2.52 0.02
C GLY A 101 -12.29 -3.38 0.08
N GLU A 102 -12.06 -4.17 -0.97
CA GLU A 102 -10.91 -5.06 -1.12
C GLU A 102 -10.24 -4.83 -2.49
N PHE A 103 -8.91 -4.72 -2.48
CA PHE A 103 -8.10 -4.39 -3.65
C PHE A 103 -6.91 -5.33 -3.72
N GLU A 104 -6.77 -6.06 -4.82
CA GLU A 104 -5.60 -6.89 -5.13
C GLU A 104 -4.71 -6.14 -6.12
N LEU A 105 -3.52 -5.74 -5.68
CA LEU A 105 -2.63 -4.85 -6.43
C LEU A 105 -1.55 -5.59 -7.22
N ALA A 106 -1.16 -6.79 -6.76
CA ALA A 106 -0.18 -7.63 -7.44
C ALA A 106 -0.89 -8.77 -8.18
N ARG A 107 -0.49 -9.02 -9.43
CA ARG A 107 -1.15 -10.01 -10.30
C ARG A 107 -0.20 -11.00 -10.98
N LEU A 108 1.10 -10.97 -10.67
CA LEU A 108 2.03 -11.99 -11.16
C LEU A 108 1.81 -13.33 -10.44
N PRO A 109 2.14 -14.47 -11.08
CA PRO A 109 2.10 -15.78 -10.43
C PRO A 109 2.88 -15.77 -9.12
N ASP A 110 2.31 -16.41 -8.10
CA ASP A 110 2.87 -16.50 -6.74
C ASP A 110 3.13 -15.15 -6.03
N GLN A 111 2.54 -14.06 -6.51
CA GLN A 111 2.58 -12.75 -5.87
C GLN A 111 1.17 -12.27 -5.55
N SER A 112 0.98 -11.70 -4.37
CA SER A 112 -0.26 -11.01 -4.00
C SER A 112 0.07 -9.83 -3.09
N LEU A 113 -0.68 -8.75 -3.25
CA LEU A 113 -0.69 -7.63 -2.32
C LEU A 113 -2.12 -7.12 -2.24
N ARG A 114 -2.77 -7.43 -1.12
CA ARG A 114 -4.17 -7.18 -0.90
C ARG A 114 -4.37 -6.17 0.20
N PHE A 115 -5.20 -5.17 -0.09
CA PHE A 115 -5.73 -4.23 0.88
C PHE A 115 -7.19 -4.57 1.10
N ARG A 116 -7.61 -4.61 2.37
CA ARG A 116 -9.01 -4.68 2.75
C ARG A 116 -9.27 -3.62 3.80
N PHE A 117 -10.31 -2.82 3.56
CA PHE A 117 -10.78 -1.79 4.49
C PHE A 117 -12.05 -2.29 5.16
N GLU A 118 -12.11 -2.13 6.47
CA GLU A 118 -13.31 -2.38 7.27
C GLU A 118 -13.49 -1.26 8.30
N PRO A 119 -14.72 -1.02 8.79
CA PRO A 119 -14.92 -0.16 9.94
C PRO A 119 -14.19 -0.69 11.18
N GLU A 120 -13.61 0.20 12.00
CA GLU A 120 -12.93 -0.21 13.25
C GLU A 120 -13.86 -1.04 14.14
N SER A 121 -13.39 -2.23 14.51
CA SER A 121 -14.09 -3.13 15.41
C SER A 121 -13.89 -2.70 16.88
N GLY A 122 -14.98 -2.57 17.65
CA GLY A 122 -14.91 -2.38 19.11
C GLY A 122 -14.85 -0.93 19.62
N SER A 123 -14.80 0.08 18.75
CA SER A 123 -14.82 1.51 19.12
C SER A 123 -16.24 2.11 19.06
N SER A 124 -16.59 2.95 20.04
CA SER A 124 -17.86 3.67 20.06
C SER A 124 -17.93 4.83 19.07
N SER A 125 -16.78 5.33 18.59
CA SER A 125 -16.76 6.40 17.59
C SER A 125 -16.86 5.85 16.16
N LYS A 126 -16.38 4.63 15.88
CA LYS A 126 -16.36 3.97 14.56
C LYS A 126 -15.77 4.76 13.38
N LEU A 127 -15.38 6.03 13.55
CA LEU A 127 -15.02 6.95 12.47
C LEU A 127 -13.73 6.58 11.73
N ASN A 128 -12.89 5.77 12.35
CA ASN A 128 -11.60 5.38 11.79
C ASN A 128 -11.72 4.02 11.10
N PRO A 129 -11.18 3.87 9.88
CA PRO A 129 -11.13 2.57 9.23
C PRO A 129 -9.95 1.74 9.71
N GLU A 130 -10.18 0.43 9.79
CA GLU A 130 -9.17 -0.59 9.96
C GLU A 130 -8.71 -1.08 8.58
N VAL A 131 -7.40 -1.17 8.39
CA VAL A 131 -6.79 -1.59 7.14
C VAL A 131 -6.08 -2.91 7.36
N PHE A 132 -6.47 -3.93 6.61
CA PHE A 132 -5.82 -5.23 6.56
C PHE A 132 -4.99 -5.32 5.28
N ILE A 133 -3.73 -5.69 5.44
CA ILE A 133 -2.76 -5.86 4.36
C ILE A 133 -2.30 -7.32 4.39
N THR A 134 -2.56 -8.04 3.30
CA THR A 134 -2.04 -9.40 3.10
C THR A 134 -1.10 -9.39 1.92
N MET A 135 0.09 -9.95 2.08
CA MET A 135 1.08 -10.04 1.01
C MET A 135 1.64 -11.44 0.89
N THR A 136 1.84 -11.88 -0.35
CA THR A 136 2.52 -13.14 -0.66
C THR A 136 3.57 -12.93 -1.75
N ALA A 137 4.68 -13.67 -1.61
CA ALA A 137 5.73 -13.77 -2.62
C ALA A 137 6.36 -15.17 -2.55
N GLY A 138 6.02 -16.03 -3.51
CA GLY A 138 6.36 -17.45 -3.46
C GLY A 138 5.70 -18.13 -2.25
N ARG A 139 6.54 -18.60 -1.31
CA ARG A 139 6.06 -19.23 -0.06
C ARG A 139 5.96 -18.27 1.13
N LEU A 140 6.46 -17.04 0.98
CA LEU A 140 6.37 -16.04 2.03
C LEU A 140 4.94 -15.50 2.09
N ARG A 141 4.34 -15.47 3.28
CA ARG A 141 3.06 -14.83 3.56
C ARG A 141 3.19 -13.94 4.78
N SER A 142 2.68 -12.72 4.69
CA SER A 142 2.60 -11.78 5.80
C SER A 142 1.19 -11.18 5.84
N GLU A 143 0.68 -11.02 7.06
CA GLU A 143 -0.59 -10.38 7.35
C GLU A 143 -0.34 -9.28 8.37
N PHE A 144 -0.91 -8.11 8.11
CA PHE A 144 -0.75 -6.95 8.96
C PHE A 144 -2.06 -6.16 8.99
N HIS A 145 -2.40 -5.58 10.13
CA HIS A 145 -3.52 -4.68 10.22
C HIS A 145 -3.25 -3.55 11.21
N PHE A 146 -3.89 -2.41 10.97
CA PHE A 146 -3.86 -1.25 11.87
C PHE A 146 -5.02 -0.30 11.57
N VAL A 147 -5.32 0.58 12.52
CA VAL A 147 -6.33 1.63 12.37
C VAL A 147 -5.69 2.89 11.79
N THR A 148 -6.29 3.46 10.75
CA THR A 148 -5.87 4.71 10.11
C THR A 148 -6.95 5.78 10.29
N ASP A 149 -6.67 7.02 9.90
CA ASP A 149 -7.65 8.10 9.82
C ASP A 149 -7.67 8.77 8.43
N GLN A 150 -8.60 9.70 8.22
CA GLN A 150 -8.74 10.45 6.97
C GLN A 150 -7.49 11.23 6.58
N SER A 151 -6.73 11.75 7.56
CA SER A 151 -5.54 12.54 7.29
C SER A 151 -4.40 11.67 6.76
N CYS A 152 -4.23 10.49 7.33
CA CYS A 152 -3.29 9.46 6.87
C CYS A 152 -3.66 8.94 5.48
N LEU A 153 -4.95 8.68 5.25
CA LEU A 153 -5.48 8.27 3.94
C LEU A 153 -5.27 9.35 2.86
N ALA A 154 -5.49 10.62 3.19
CA ALA A 154 -5.28 11.73 2.25
C ALA A 154 -3.82 11.87 1.85
N ILE A 155 -2.88 11.73 2.80
CA ILE A 155 -1.43 11.73 2.52
C ILE A 155 -1.09 10.55 1.61
N PHE A 156 -1.55 9.35 1.95
CA PHE A 156 -1.27 8.14 1.17
C PHE A 156 -1.79 8.25 -0.27
N ALA A 157 -3.04 8.69 -0.46
CA ALA A 157 -3.64 8.89 -1.79
C ALA A 157 -2.89 9.94 -2.62
N ARG A 158 -2.44 11.03 -1.98
CA ARG A 158 -1.62 12.06 -2.64
C ARG A 158 -0.27 11.49 -3.07
N GLU A 159 0.39 10.72 -2.23
CA GLU A 159 1.69 10.12 -2.54
C GLU A 159 1.59 9.05 -3.64
N MET A 160 0.52 8.24 -3.66
CA MET A 160 0.23 7.33 -4.77
C MET A 160 -0.01 8.08 -6.09
N SER A 161 -0.50 9.31 -6.05
CA SER A 161 -0.81 10.07 -7.27
C SER A 161 0.44 10.50 -8.05
N ALA A 162 1.58 10.71 -7.39
CA ALA A 162 2.82 11.14 -8.04
C ALA A 162 3.35 10.14 -9.09
N PRO A 163 3.60 8.86 -8.76
CA PRO A 163 4.05 7.87 -9.75
C PRO A 163 3.02 7.60 -10.85
N LEU A 164 1.72 7.69 -10.53
CA LEU A 164 0.63 7.43 -11.48
C LEU A 164 0.43 8.55 -12.51
N ARG A 165 0.89 9.77 -12.23
CA ARG A 165 0.88 10.87 -13.23
C ARG A 165 2.00 10.69 -14.26
N GLY A 166 3.20 10.30 -13.81
CA GLY A 166 4.36 10.07 -14.67
C GLY A 166 4.21 8.87 -15.63
N SER A 167 3.34 7.91 -15.33
CA SER A 167 3.04 6.78 -16.24
C SER A 167 2.24 7.17 -17.48
N HIS A 168 1.55 8.31 -17.48
CA HIS A 168 0.81 8.79 -18.66
C HIS A 168 1.71 9.55 -19.66
N GLU A 169 2.74 10.24 -19.20
CA GLU A 169 3.59 11.09 -20.05
C GLU A 169 4.60 10.32 -20.91
N ASN A 170 4.94 9.08 -20.54
CA ASN A 170 5.86 8.22 -21.31
C ASN A 170 5.16 7.30 -22.33
N THR A 171 3.93 7.64 -22.75
CA THR A 171 3.14 6.84 -23.71
C THR A 171 2.89 7.55 -25.04
N VAL A 172 3.70 8.55 -25.39
CA VAL A 172 3.69 9.20 -26.72
C VAL A 172 5.00 8.98 -27.43
#